data_AF-A0A7G2LVZ0-F1
#
_entry.id   AF-A0A7G2LVZ0-F1
#
_cell.length_a   1.000
_cell.length_b   1.000
_cell.length_c   1.000
_cell.angle_alpha   90.00
_cell.angle_beta   90.00
_cell.angle_gamma   90.00
#
_symmetry.space_group_name_H-M   'P 1'
#
loop_
_entity.id
_entity.type
_entity.pdbx_description
1 polymer ?
#
loop_
_entity_poly.entity_id
_entity_poly.type
_entity_poly.pdbx_seq_one_letter_code
_entity_poly.pdbx_strand_id
1 'polypeptide(L)'
;MTQSEQSPGPLPVRVPLVTEPVGLLGSLQMARRNVLSIIPKIATTQPIVSGKTGKRWHMVMDPSAIREILLDRLEDYPKSDVTKNLLRPAIGESLFIAEGAHWRWQRRAAAPVFSQRNVRNLAPVMSHAATRAADRIAAAGPRAVNMLDEMVTTTFDVIGDVTFSGDGTFDRDKVHGAIDDYIAEAGKISLF
;
A
#
# COMPACT_ATOMS: atom_id res chain seq x y z
N MET A 1 27.21 40.66 18.76
CA MET A 1 26.43 39.90 17.76
C MET A 1 26.74 38.43 17.95
N THR A 2 25.96 37.73 18.78
CA THR A 2 26.00 36.28 18.94
C THR A 2 24.78 35.72 18.21
N GLN A 3 25.01 35.03 17.10
CA GLN A 3 23.95 34.31 16.39
C GLN A 3 23.50 33.15 17.28
N SER A 4 22.23 33.18 17.66
CA SER A 4 21.53 32.06 18.28
C SER A 4 21.43 30.91 17.28
N GLU A 5 22.09 29.77 17.57
CA GLU A 5 21.88 28.51 16.87
C GLU A 5 20.40 28.12 16.94
N GLN A 6 19.74 28.10 15.78
CA GLN A 6 18.41 27.51 15.65
C GLN A 6 18.52 26.01 15.87
N SER A 7 17.88 25.51 16.94
CA SER A 7 17.73 24.06 17.14
C SER A 7 17.04 23.45 15.91
N PRO A 8 17.58 22.36 15.32
CA PRO A 8 16.93 21.71 14.19
C PRO A 8 15.54 21.25 14.62
N GLY A 9 14.52 21.59 13.83
CA GLY A 9 13.15 21.19 14.08
C GLY A 9 13.01 19.66 14.25
N PRO A 10 11.92 19.18 14.86
CA PRO A 10 11.74 17.75 15.10
C PRO A 10 11.86 16.99 13.79
N LEU A 11 12.83 16.06 13.73
CA LEU A 11 13.00 15.18 12.58
C LEU A 11 11.70 14.40 12.33
N PRO A 12 11.37 14.09 11.07
CA PRO A 12 10.21 13.26 10.76
C PRO A 12 10.31 11.90 11.48
N VAL A 13 9.15 11.32 11.77
CA VAL A 13 9.04 10.01 12.45
C VAL A 13 9.89 8.99 11.69
N ARG A 14 10.83 8.34 12.41
CA ARG A 14 11.75 7.36 11.85
C ARG A 14 11.73 6.07 12.65
N VAL A 15 11.98 4.96 11.97
CA VAL A 15 12.09 3.64 12.59
C VAL A 15 13.57 3.33 12.80
N PRO A 16 13.98 2.82 13.98
CA PRO A 16 15.36 2.37 14.17
C PRO A 16 15.62 1.16 13.25
N LEU A 17 16.65 1.27 12.42
CA LEU A 17 17.09 0.20 11.53
C LEU A 17 17.97 -0.80 12.27
N VAL A 18 17.90 -2.07 11.85
CA VAL A 18 18.71 -3.15 12.45
C VAL A 18 20.17 -2.98 12.08
N THR A 19 21.05 -2.92 13.07
CA THR A 19 22.51 -2.78 12.88
C THR A 19 23.26 -4.09 13.06
N GLU A 20 22.67 -5.06 13.75
CA GLU A 20 23.28 -6.37 14.05
C GLU A 20 22.37 -7.50 13.57
N PRO A 21 22.91 -8.67 13.18
CA PRO A 21 22.09 -9.80 12.78
C PRO A 21 21.17 -10.26 13.92
N VAL A 22 19.87 -9.95 13.81
CA VAL A 22 18.83 -10.52 14.68
C VAL A 22 18.47 -11.92 14.20
N GLY A 23 18.41 -12.87 15.13
CA GLY A 23 17.93 -14.23 14.86
C GLY A 23 16.42 -14.27 14.56
N LEU A 24 15.94 -15.40 14.04
CA LEU A 24 14.54 -15.64 13.63
C LEU A 24 13.49 -15.15 14.62
N LEU A 25 13.63 -15.53 15.90
CA LEU A 25 12.68 -15.16 16.96
C LEU A 25 12.67 -13.65 17.23
N GLY A 26 13.85 -13.01 17.20
CA GLY A 26 13.99 -11.57 17.37
C GLY A 26 13.39 -10.79 16.21
N SER A 27 13.67 -11.21 14.96
CA SER A 27 13.05 -10.63 13.77
C SER A 27 11.53 -10.77 13.77
N LEU A 28 11.00 -11.92 14.21
CA LEU A 28 9.55 -12.13 14.31
C LEU A 28 8.91 -11.20 15.36
N GLN A 29 9.51 -11.10 16.54
CA GLN A 29 9.02 -10.21 17.60
C GLN A 29 9.03 -8.73 17.17
N MET A 30 10.09 -8.31 16.48
CA MET A 30 10.22 -6.96 15.91
C MET A 30 9.17 -6.70 14.82
N ALA A 31 9.02 -7.64 13.88
CA ALA A 31 8.05 -7.53 12.79
C ALA A 31 6.61 -7.42 13.30
N ARG A 32 6.24 -8.15 14.36
CA ARG A 32 4.91 -8.07 14.99
C ARG A 32 4.58 -6.68 15.53
N ARG A 33 5.58 -5.92 15.97
CA ARG A 33 5.39 -4.56 16.48
C ARG A 33 5.49 -3.52 15.37
N ASN A 34 6.44 -3.70 14.45
CA ASN A 34 6.65 -2.84 13.29
C ASN A 34 7.51 -3.56 12.24
N VAL A 35 6.92 -3.86 11.07
CA VAL A 35 7.62 -4.52 9.96
C VAL A 35 8.80 -3.70 9.42
N LEU A 36 8.77 -2.37 9.53
CA LEU A 36 9.91 -1.55 9.09
C LEU A 36 11.13 -1.71 9.99
N SER A 37 10.94 -2.19 11.23
CA SER A 37 12.06 -2.37 12.17
C SER A 37 12.97 -3.53 11.80
N ILE A 38 12.53 -4.47 10.95
CA ILE A 38 13.39 -5.56 10.48
C ILE A 38 14.28 -5.18 9.29
N ILE A 39 14.14 -3.97 8.75
CA ILE A 39 14.97 -3.50 7.64
C ILE A 39 16.40 -3.25 8.17
N PRO A 40 17.41 -3.95 7.61
CA PRO A 40 18.77 -3.80 8.08
C PRO A 40 19.35 -2.50 7.56
N LYS A 41 20.12 -1.78 8.38
CA LYS A 41 20.75 -0.50 8.01
C LYS A 41 21.63 -0.63 6.76
N ILE A 42 22.24 -1.80 6.56
CA ILE A 42 23.06 -2.08 5.37
C ILE A 42 22.27 -2.00 4.06
N ALA A 43 20.93 -2.14 4.10
CA ALA A 43 20.06 -1.94 2.94
C ALA A 43 20.06 -0.49 2.43
N THR A 44 20.41 0.50 3.26
CA THR A 44 20.44 1.88 2.80
C THR A 44 21.71 2.23 2.04
N THR A 45 22.70 1.33 2.00
CA THR A 45 24.01 1.59 1.39
C THR A 45 24.45 0.53 0.39
N GLN A 46 23.99 -0.71 0.53
CA GLN A 46 24.33 -1.80 -0.38
C GLN A 46 23.28 -1.96 -1.49
N PRO A 47 23.70 -2.26 -2.73
CA PRO A 47 22.78 -2.45 -3.85
C PRO A 47 21.90 -3.69 -3.67
N ILE A 48 22.42 -4.74 -3.05
CA ILE A 48 21.70 -5.98 -2.75
C ILE A 48 22.14 -6.50 -1.39
N VAL A 49 21.17 -6.84 -0.54
CA VAL A 49 21.38 -7.48 0.76
C VAL A 49 20.73 -8.85 0.71
N SER A 50 21.50 -9.88 0.99
CA SER A 50 21.04 -11.27 0.90
C SER A 50 21.06 -11.92 2.27
N GLY A 51 20.09 -12.79 2.52
CA GLY A 51 20.03 -13.56 3.75
C GLY A 51 19.44 -14.95 3.54
N LYS A 52 19.53 -15.77 4.59
CA LYS A 52 18.97 -17.12 4.61
C LYS A 52 18.21 -17.30 5.92
N THR A 53 16.96 -16.86 5.90
CA THR A 53 16.04 -16.90 7.05
C THR A 53 14.87 -17.80 6.66
N GLY A 54 14.98 -19.10 6.93
CA GLY A 54 14.06 -20.12 6.40
C GLY A 54 14.29 -20.42 4.91
N LYS A 55 14.05 -19.43 4.04
CA LYS A 55 14.39 -19.46 2.61
C LYS A 55 15.46 -18.42 2.28
N ARG A 56 16.14 -18.60 1.14
CA ARG A 56 17.04 -17.58 0.61
C ARG A 56 16.20 -16.38 0.18
N TRP A 57 16.61 -15.18 0.58
CA TRP A 57 15.95 -13.94 0.22
C TRP A 57 16.98 -12.89 -0.19
N HIS A 58 16.54 -11.96 -1.03
CA HIS A 58 17.33 -10.85 -1.53
C HIS A 58 16.49 -9.58 -1.39
N MET A 59 16.99 -8.60 -0.65
CA MET A 59 16.52 -7.23 -0.70
C MET A 59 17.32 -6.54 -1.80
N VAL A 60 16.64 -5.95 -2.79
CA VAL A 60 17.26 -5.34 -3.97
C VAL A 60 16.95 -3.84 -3.94
N MET A 61 18.01 -3.03 -3.91
CA MET A 61 17.95 -1.56 -3.84
C MET A 61 18.62 -0.92 -5.06
N ASP A 62 19.38 -1.69 -5.84
CA ASP A 62 19.95 -1.24 -7.11
C ASP A 62 18.85 -0.95 -8.15
N PRO A 63 18.78 0.28 -8.70
CA PRO A 63 17.75 0.64 -9.67
C PRO A 63 17.77 -0.18 -10.96
N SER A 64 18.95 -0.59 -11.42
CA SER A 64 19.08 -1.38 -12.66
C SER A 64 18.56 -2.80 -12.44
N ALA A 65 18.88 -3.42 -11.31
CA ALA A 65 18.34 -4.71 -10.91
C ALA A 65 16.83 -4.65 -10.64
N ILE A 66 16.33 -3.58 -10.01
CA ILE A 66 14.88 -3.37 -9.81
C ILE A 66 14.16 -3.30 -11.16
N ARG A 67 14.73 -2.57 -12.13
CA ARG A 67 14.19 -2.52 -13.49
C ARG A 67 14.20 -3.90 -14.14
N GLU A 68 15.29 -4.65 -14.04
CA GLU A 68 15.37 -5.99 -14.63
C GLU A 68 14.30 -6.91 -14.05
N ILE A 69 14.13 -6.91 -12.72
CA ILE A 69 13.16 -7.77 -12.02
C ILE A 69 11.72 -7.35 -12.30
N LEU A 70 11.42 -6.05 -12.22
CA LEU A 70 10.03 -5.54 -12.26
C LEU A 70 9.54 -5.16 -13.67
N LEU A 71 10.43 -5.06 -14.66
CA LEU A 71 10.07 -4.65 -16.03
C LEU A 71 10.63 -5.60 -17.09
N ASP A 72 11.95 -5.76 -17.17
CA ASP A 72 12.58 -6.37 -18.34
C ASP A 72 12.47 -7.92 -18.35
N ARG A 73 12.47 -8.56 -17.16
CA ARG A 73 12.44 -10.03 -17.00
C ARG A 73 11.33 -10.51 -16.06
N LEU A 74 10.16 -9.88 -16.12
CA LEU A 74 9.05 -10.16 -15.21
C LEU A 74 8.58 -11.63 -15.20
N GLU A 75 8.75 -12.38 -16.29
CA GLU A 75 8.39 -13.81 -16.36
C GLU A 75 9.35 -14.71 -15.55
N ASP A 76 10.59 -14.25 -15.29
CA ASP A 76 11.58 -14.97 -14.49
C ASP A 76 11.39 -14.73 -12.97
N TYR A 77 10.64 -13.68 -12.60
CA TYR A 77 10.41 -13.25 -11.22
C TYR A 77 8.92 -13.20 -10.89
N PRO A 78 8.24 -14.36 -10.75
CA PRO A 78 6.84 -14.40 -10.39
C PRO A 78 6.60 -13.80 -8.99
N LYS A 79 5.38 -13.28 -8.77
CA LYS A 79 4.94 -12.83 -7.45
C LYS A 79 4.97 -13.99 -6.47
N SER A 80 5.31 -13.67 -5.23
CA SER A 80 5.38 -14.63 -4.13
C SER A 80 4.11 -15.47 -4.01
N ASP A 81 4.26 -16.79 -3.95
CA ASP A 81 3.14 -17.72 -3.72
C ASP A 81 2.43 -17.43 -2.40
N VAL A 82 3.16 -16.93 -1.40
CA VAL A 82 2.57 -16.50 -0.12
C VAL A 82 1.60 -15.34 -0.35
N THR A 83 2.01 -14.33 -1.13
CA THR A 83 1.15 -13.19 -1.46
C THR A 83 -0.05 -13.62 -2.30
N LYS A 84 0.13 -14.55 -3.24
CA LYS A 84 -0.97 -15.10 -4.05
C LYS A 84 -1.97 -15.87 -3.20
N ASN A 85 -1.49 -16.79 -2.35
CA ASN A 85 -2.35 -17.61 -1.49
C ASN A 85 -3.07 -16.78 -0.44
N LEU A 86 -2.44 -15.72 0.06
CA LEU A 86 -3.08 -14.79 0.97
C LEU A 86 -4.20 -14.02 0.28
N LEU A 87 -3.96 -13.50 -0.93
CA LEU A 87 -4.91 -12.61 -1.63
C LEU A 87 -6.02 -13.35 -2.38
N ARG A 88 -5.74 -14.54 -2.94
CA ARG A 88 -6.69 -15.29 -3.80
C ARG A 88 -8.05 -15.54 -3.16
N PRO A 89 -8.18 -15.85 -1.85
CA PRO A 89 -9.48 -16.02 -1.21
C PRO A 89 -10.38 -14.78 -1.27
N ALA A 90 -9.83 -13.56 -1.19
CA ALA A 90 -10.64 -12.33 -1.25
C ALA A 90 -10.93 -11.85 -2.67
N ILE A 91 -9.94 -11.93 -3.56
CA ILE A 91 -10.00 -11.24 -4.85
C ILE A 91 -9.91 -12.18 -6.06
N GLY A 92 -9.92 -13.49 -5.85
CA GLY A 92 -9.90 -14.51 -6.90
C GLY A 92 -8.71 -14.36 -7.85
N GLU A 93 -8.92 -14.63 -9.15
CA GLU A 93 -7.91 -14.42 -10.20
C GLU A 93 -7.94 -12.97 -10.72
N SER A 94 -7.78 -12.01 -9.81
CA SER A 94 -7.71 -10.58 -10.16
C SER A 94 -6.36 -10.18 -10.74
N LEU A 95 -6.28 -8.96 -11.28
CA LEU A 95 -5.06 -8.35 -11.81
C LEU A 95 -3.88 -8.33 -10.83
N PHE A 96 -4.17 -8.38 -9.52
CA PHE A 96 -3.15 -8.41 -8.47
C PHE A 96 -2.45 -9.78 -8.37
N ILE A 97 -3.14 -10.86 -8.74
CA ILE A 97 -2.66 -12.24 -8.60
C ILE A 97 -2.28 -12.84 -9.95
N ALA A 98 -2.97 -12.43 -11.02
CA ALA A 98 -2.72 -12.89 -12.37
C ALA A 98 -1.25 -12.65 -12.79
N GLU A 99 -0.72 -13.57 -13.61
CA GLU A 99 0.63 -13.52 -14.18
C GLU A 99 0.64 -13.79 -15.70
N GLY A 100 1.77 -13.45 -16.33
CA GLY A 100 2.04 -13.77 -17.73
C GLY A 100 0.95 -13.28 -18.69
N ALA A 101 0.52 -14.16 -19.60
CA ALA A 101 -0.47 -13.84 -20.62
C ALA A 101 -1.84 -13.45 -20.04
N HIS A 102 -2.25 -14.07 -18.93
CA HIS A 102 -3.53 -13.77 -18.29
C HIS A 102 -3.55 -12.34 -17.71
N TRP A 103 -2.49 -11.96 -17.00
CA TRP A 103 -2.30 -10.59 -16.52
C TRP A 103 -2.26 -9.57 -17.67
N ARG A 104 -1.50 -9.88 -18.74
CA ARG A 104 -1.40 -9.01 -19.92
C ARG A 104 -2.75 -8.78 -20.57
N TRP A 105 -3.57 -9.82 -20.69
CA TRP A 105 -4.92 -9.71 -21.24
C TRP A 105 -5.83 -8.85 -20.35
N GLN A 106 -5.91 -9.14 -19.04
CA GLN A 106 -6.75 -8.35 -18.13
C GLN A 106 -6.32 -6.87 -18.09
N ARG A 107 -5.00 -6.61 -18.06
CA ARG A 107 -4.47 -5.24 -18.07
C ARG A 107 -4.81 -4.51 -19.36
N ARG A 108 -4.70 -5.18 -20.51
CA ARG A 108 -5.08 -4.60 -21.80
C ARG A 108 -6.58 -4.32 -21.87
N ALA A 109 -7.42 -5.18 -21.29
CA ALA A 109 -8.86 -4.98 -21.24
C ALA A 109 -9.25 -3.80 -20.33
N ALA A 110 -8.56 -3.61 -19.20
CA ALA A 110 -8.85 -2.53 -18.25
C ALA A 110 -8.22 -1.18 -18.64
N ALA A 111 -7.07 -1.16 -19.32
CA ALA A 111 -6.32 0.06 -19.63
C ALA A 111 -7.14 1.19 -20.31
N PRO A 112 -8.08 0.93 -21.25
CA PRO A 112 -8.88 1.98 -21.87
C PRO A 112 -9.68 2.83 -20.88
N VAL A 113 -10.17 2.22 -19.77
CA VAL A 113 -10.91 2.92 -18.71
C VAL A 113 -10.04 4.01 -18.07
N PHE A 114 -8.73 3.78 -17.99
CA PHE A 114 -7.74 4.70 -17.42
C PHE A 114 -7.10 5.63 -18.46
N SER A 115 -7.68 5.75 -19.66
CA SER A 115 -7.21 6.73 -20.64
C SER A 115 -7.34 8.16 -20.10
N GLN A 116 -6.44 9.07 -20.51
CA GLN A 116 -6.47 10.46 -20.07
C GLN A 116 -7.84 11.12 -20.26
N ARG A 117 -8.51 10.83 -21.38
CA ARG A 117 -9.86 11.34 -21.68
C ARG A 117 -10.88 10.87 -20.63
N ASN A 118 -10.87 9.58 -20.31
CA ASN A 118 -11.80 9.01 -19.33
C ASN A 118 -11.50 9.53 -17.92
N VAL A 119 -10.23 9.59 -17.51
CA VAL A 119 -9.83 10.16 -16.22
C VAL A 119 -10.24 11.64 -16.11
N ARG A 120 -10.08 12.44 -17.18
CA ARG A 120 -10.55 13.83 -17.20
C ARG A 120 -12.07 13.94 -17.04
N ASN A 121 -12.83 13.03 -17.63
CA ASN A 121 -14.29 13.02 -17.48
C ASN A 121 -14.73 12.63 -16.07
N LEU A 122 -13.92 11.86 -15.33
CA LEU A 122 -14.17 11.48 -13.93
C LEU A 122 -13.70 12.55 -12.92
N ALA A 123 -12.86 13.50 -13.34
CA ALA A 123 -12.31 14.53 -12.45
C ALA A 123 -13.39 15.34 -11.70
N PRO A 124 -14.53 15.77 -12.31
CA PRO A 124 -15.59 16.45 -11.57
C PRO A 124 -16.19 15.60 -10.45
N VAL A 125 -16.37 14.30 -10.68
CA VAL A 125 -16.90 13.35 -9.67
C VAL A 125 -15.95 13.26 -8.48
N MET A 126 -14.65 13.11 -8.74
CA MET A 126 -13.61 13.06 -7.72
C MET A 126 -13.54 14.38 -6.94
N SER A 127 -13.62 15.52 -7.64
CA SER A 127 -13.63 16.84 -7.02
C SER A 127 -14.85 17.05 -6.12
N HIS A 128 -16.03 16.60 -6.52
CA HIS A 128 -17.22 16.69 -5.69
C HIS A 128 -17.08 15.89 -4.39
N ALA A 129 -16.54 14.66 -4.45
CA ALA A 129 -16.25 13.87 -3.25
C ALA A 129 -15.25 14.59 -2.33
N ALA A 130 -14.20 15.21 -2.89
CA ALA A 130 -13.25 16.01 -2.13
C ALA A 130 -13.89 17.27 -1.50
N THR A 131 -14.79 17.96 -2.21
CA THR A 131 -15.53 19.10 -1.66
C THR A 131 -16.42 18.67 -0.50
N ARG A 132 -17.16 17.56 -0.63
CA ARG A 132 -17.96 17.01 0.49
C ARG A 132 -17.12 16.70 1.72
N ALA A 133 -15.91 16.17 1.52
CA ALA A 133 -14.97 15.92 2.61
C ALA A 133 -14.52 17.23 3.28
N ALA A 134 -14.16 18.24 2.48
CA ALA A 134 -13.80 19.56 2.99
C ALA A 134 -14.96 20.21 3.77
N ASP A 135 -16.19 20.09 3.29
CA ASP A 135 -17.38 20.62 3.96
C ASP A 135 -17.64 19.92 5.30
N ARG A 136 -17.50 18.58 5.36
CA ARG A 136 -17.59 17.81 6.62
C ARG A 136 -16.54 18.25 7.63
N ILE A 137 -15.29 18.44 7.19
CA ILE A 137 -14.19 18.93 8.03
C ILE A 137 -14.50 20.35 8.52
N ALA A 138 -14.94 21.25 7.63
CA ALA A 138 -15.27 22.63 8.00
C ALA A 138 -16.44 22.70 8.99
N ALA A 139 -17.47 21.87 8.81
CA ALA A 139 -18.62 21.77 9.70
C ALA A 139 -18.25 21.25 11.11
N ALA A 140 -17.10 20.59 11.27
CA ALA A 140 -16.60 20.23 12.58
C ALA A 140 -16.24 21.46 13.44
N GLY A 141 -15.96 22.60 12.81
CA GLY A 141 -15.56 23.84 13.46
C GLY A 141 -14.19 23.70 14.15
N PRO A 142 -13.97 24.28 15.34
CA PRO A 142 -12.68 24.23 16.04
C PRO A 142 -12.38 22.86 16.69
N ARG A 143 -13.16 21.82 16.39
CA ARG A 143 -12.99 20.49 16.98
C ARG A 143 -11.96 19.68 16.18
N ALA A 144 -11.27 18.77 16.88
CA ALA A 144 -10.43 17.79 16.22
C ALA A 144 -11.26 16.86 15.33
N VAL A 145 -10.75 16.57 14.13
CA VAL A 145 -11.34 15.64 13.17
C VAL A 145 -10.44 14.42 13.02
N ASN A 146 -11.02 13.23 13.02
CA ASN A 146 -10.28 12.01 12.69
C ASN A 146 -10.03 11.94 11.17
N MET A 147 -8.84 12.33 10.75
CA MET A 147 -8.49 12.33 9.32
C MET A 147 -8.38 10.93 8.71
N LEU A 148 -8.14 9.88 9.51
CA LEU A 148 -8.13 8.51 9.01
C LEU A 148 -9.52 8.14 8.49
N ASP A 149 -10.54 8.30 9.33
CA ASP A 149 -11.93 7.98 9.00
C ASP A 149 -12.42 8.84 7.82
N GLU A 150 -12.03 10.12 7.78
CA GLU A 150 -12.42 11.03 6.69
C GLU A 150 -11.76 10.66 5.36
N MET A 151 -10.48 10.27 5.35
CA MET A 151 -9.79 9.84 4.13
C MET A 151 -10.32 8.51 3.62
N VAL A 152 -10.63 7.58 4.52
CA VAL A 152 -11.32 6.32 4.18
C VAL A 152 -12.69 6.64 3.58
N THR A 153 -13.48 7.49 4.23
CA THR A 153 -14.77 7.98 3.72
C THR A 153 -14.67 8.47 2.29
N THR A 154 -13.77 9.43 2.09
CA THR A 154 -13.64 10.13 0.81
C THR A 154 -13.20 9.18 -0.29
N THR A 155 -12.34 8.21 0.02
CA THR A 155 -11.89 7.19 -0.94
C THR A 155 -13.06 6.31 -1.39
N PHE A 156 -13.93 5.89 -0.47
CA PHE A 156 -15.14 5.14 -0.82
C PHE A 156 -16.13 5.97 -1.63
N ASP A 157 -16.37 7.22 -1.25
CA ASP A 157 -17.21 8.15 -2.02
C ASP A 157 -16.72 8.24 -3.47
N VAL A 158 -15.41 8.43 -3.68
CA VAL A 158 -14.81 8.50 -5.03
C VAL A 158 -15.01 7.19 -5.80
N ILE A 159 -14.67 6.05 -5.19
CA ILE A 159 -14.76 4.75 -5.88
C ILE A 159 -16.22 4.41 -6.19
N GLY A 160 -17.13 4.64 -5.25
CA GLY A 160 -18.56 4.41 -5.41
C GLY A 160 -19.16 5.27 -6.53
N ASP A 161 -18.92 6.58 -6.49
CA ASP A 161 -19.47 7.51 -7.47
C ASP A 161 -18.93 7.22 -8.89
N VAL A 162 -17.64 6.87 -9.01
CA VAL A 162 -17.02 6.53 -10.30
C VAL A 162 -17.51 5.19 -10.85
N THR A 163 -17.72 4.19 -9.98
CA THR A 163 -18.06 2.82 -10.41
C THR A 163 -19.54 2.66 -10.72
N PHE A 164 -20.42 3.33 -9.96
CA PHE A 164 -21.87 3.11 -10.03
C PHE A 164 -22.66 4.27 -10.64
N SER A 165 -21.97 5.26 -11.23
CA SER A 165 -22.61 6.37 -11.96
C SER A 165 -23.61 7.19 -11.12
N GLY A 166 -23.49 7.19 -9.79
CA GLY A 166 -24.35 7.95 -8.88
C GLY A 166 -25.67 7.29 -8.45
N ASP A 167 -26.01 6.08 -8.93
CA ASP A 167 -27.38 5.54 -8.82
C ASP A 167 -27.57 4.40 -7.79
N GLY A 168 -26.68 4.24 -6.81
CA GLY A 168 -26.86 3.19 -5.82
C GLY A 168 -26.10 3.42 -4.53
N THR A 169 -26.81 3.34 -3.41
CA THR A 169 -26.28 3.23 -2.05
C THR A 169 -25.41 1.98 -1.93
N PHE A 170 -24.15 2.11 -2.34
CA PHE A 170 -23.09 1.19 -1.94
C PHE A 170 -22.98 1.28 -0.42
N ASP A 171 -23.31 0.20 0.28
CA ASP A 171 -23.29 0.15 1.74
C ASP A 171 -21.83 0.17 2.20
N ARG A 172 -21.31 1.40 2.33
CA ARG A 172 -19.94 1.71 2.67
C ARG A 172 -19.53 1.03 3.97
N ASP A 173 -20.41 1.02 4.97
CA ASP A 173 -20.12 0.44 6.28
C ASP A 173 -19.95 -1.08 6.18
N LYS A 174 -20.76 -1.76 5.35
CA LYS A 174 -20.56 -3.18 5.06
C LYS A 174 -19.25 -3.47 4.32
N VAL A 175 -18.85 -2.63 3.37
CA VAL A 175 -17.62 -2.86 2.61
C VAL A 175 -16.39 -2.55 3.46
N HIS A 176 -16.44 -1.50 4.27
CA HIS A 176 -15.41 -1.20 5.26
C HIS A 176 -15.25 -2.34 6.26
N GLY A 177 -16.37 -2.84 6.81
CA GLY A 177 -16.37 -4.01 7.69
C GLY A 177 -15.77 -5.25 7.02
N ALA A 178 -16.15 -5.55 5.78
CA ALA A 178 -15.60 -6.69 5.05
C ALA A 178 -14.08 -6.57 4.76
N ILE A 179 -13.59 -5.36 4.50
CA ILE A 179 -12.15 -5.11 4.32
C ILE A 179 -11.41 -5.23 5.66
N ASP A 180 -11.95 -4.65 6.74
CA ASP A 180 -11.37 -4.73 8.08
C ASP A 180 -11.32 -6.18 8.58
N ASP A 181 -12.40 -6.94 8.40
CA ASP A 181 -12.49 -8.36 8.75
C ASP A 181 -11.45 -9.17 7.96
N TYR A 182 -11.34 -8.93 6.66
CA TYR A 182 -10.36 -9.59 5.82
C TYR A 182 -8.92 -9.23 6.20
N ILE A 183 -8.61 -7.96 6.47
CA ILE A 183 -7.28 -7.53 6.94
C ILE A 183 -6.96 -8.16 8.29
N ALA A 184 -7.93 -8.20 9.21
CA ALA A 184 -7.77 -8.81 10.53
C ALA A 184 -7.55 -10.33 10.45
N GLU A 185 -8.13 -11.01 9.47
CA GLU A 185 -7.97 -12.45 9.24
C GLU A 185 -6.67 -12.77 8.47
N ALA A 186 -6.41 -12.07 7.37
CA ALA A 186 -5.19 -12.19 6.59
C ALA A 186 -3.94 -11.82 7.42
N GLY A 187 -4.04 -10.81 8.29
CA GLY A 187 -2.99 -10.42 9.22
C GLY A 187 -2.67 -11.48 10.27
N LYS A 188 -3.65 -12.31 10.66
CA LYS A 188 -3.43 -13.47 11.54
C LYS A 188 -2.73 -14.61 10.78
N ILE A 189 -3.14 -14.90 9.54
CA ILE A 189 -2.58 -15.98 8.72
C ILE A 189 -1.12 -15.69 8.32
N SER A 190 -0.76 -14.42 8.05
CA SER A 190 0.62 -14.04 7.68
C SER A 190 1.65 -14.17 8.80
N LEU A 191 1.23 -14.41 10.05
CA LEU A 191 2.10 -14.53 11.23
C LEU A 191 2.35 -15.98 11.66
N PHE A 192 1.80 -16.95 10.93
CA PHE A 192 2.01 -18.39 11.11
C PHE A 192 2.52 -19.04 9.82
#